data_AF-A0A2H3AHX7-F1
#
_entry.id   AF-A0A2H3AHX7-F1
#
_cell.length_a   1.000
_cell.length_b   1.000
_cell.length_c   1.000
_cell.angle_alpha   90.00
_cell.angle_beta   90.00
_cell.angle_gamma   90.00
#
_symmetry.space_group_name_H-M   'P 1'
#
loop_
_entity.id
_entity.type
_entity.pdbx_description
1 polymer ?
#
loop_
_entity_poly.entity_id
_entity_poly.type
_entity_poly.pdbx_seq_one_letter_code
_entity_poly.pdbx_strand_id
1 'polypeptide(L)'
;MEDRRATRAAHNASSRRSYAKRRDVINQRRRETYKQKKSQKNESSLEPLDSLQGAQLAEIEANIGQPRTQGYTPLTEAMDQIIRLSARFRILTLGSPQRHADILYQEYQRSVTVDRPQGFRSLLDDAVLEVSSLEQSLREQERLILTSGGTVGDVEKLRAVLDPVRLLKGWLEEMLCEAMISPACLKRKYLRRELGFLKYN
;
A
#
# COMPACT_ATOMS: atom_id res chain seq x y z
N MET A 1 42.41 2.02 9.10
CA MET A 1 41.17 2.68 8.58
C MET A 1 40.14 1.67 8.05
N GLU A 2 40.54 0.45 7.67
CA GLU A 2 39.67 -0.64 7.18
C GLU A 2 38.74 -1.22 8.24
N ASP A 3 39.19 -1.27 9.50
CA ASP A 3 38.47 -1.91 10.59
C ASP A 3 37.08 -1.29 10.83
N ARG A 4 36.99 0.06 10.85
CA ARG A 4 35.72 0.79 10.98
C ARG A 4 34.75 0.60 9.81
N ARG A 5 35.22 0.18 8.62
CA ARG A 5 34.35 -0.12 7.47
C ARG A 5 33.82 -1.55 7.57
N ALA A 6 34.65 -2.49 8.00
CA ALA A 6 34.27 -3.87 8.25
C ALA A 6 33.23 -3.97 9.39
N THR A 7 33.42 -3.27 10.51
CA THR A 7 32.44 -3.22 11.60
C THR A 7 31.08 -2.68 11.14
N ARG A 8 31.08 -1.62 10.31
CA ARG A 8 29.85 -1.05 9.74
C ARG A 8 29.16 -1.99 8.77
N ALA A 9 29.91 -2.70 7.93
CA ALA A 9 29.35 -3.69 7.01
C ALA A 9 28.70 -4.87 7.75
N ALA A 10 29.36 -5.38 8.79
CA ALA A 10 28.82 -6.44 9.64
C ALA A 10 27.55 -6.01 10.39
N HIS A 11 27.55 -4.80 10.95
CA HIS A 11 26.37 -4.22 11.59
C HIS A 11 25.20 -4.10 10.60
N ASN A 12 25.44 -3.55 9.40
CA ASN A 12 24.41 -3.42 8.37
C ASN A 12 23.86 -4.78 7.91
N ALA A 13 24.72 -5.79 7.76
CA ALA A 13 24.30 -7.15 7.43
C ALA A 13 23.42 -7.76 8.53
N SER A 14 23.76 -7.52 9.79
CA SER A 14 22.95 -7.93 10.95
C SER A 14 21.58 -7.24 10.95
N SER A 15 21.54 -5.91 10.73
CA SER A 15 20.28 -5.15 10.64
C SER A 15 19.39 -5.66 9.51
N ARG A 16 19.94 -5.96 8.33
CA ARG A 16 19.20 -6.56 7.20
C ARG A 16 18.59 -7.90 7.57
N ARG A 17 19.38 -8.80 8.18
CA ARG A 17 18.90 -10.12 8.63
C ARG A 17 17.79 -9.99 9.69
N SER A 18 17.94 -9.06 10.63
CA SER A 18 16.94 -8.79 11.66
C SER A 18 15.63 -8.27 11.07
N TYR A 19 15.69 -7.32 10.14
CA TYR A 19 14.51 -6.82 9.44
C TYR A 19 13.84 -7.94 8.63
N ALA A 20 14.60 -8.68 7.82
CA ALA A 20 14.06 -9.79 7.03
C ALA A 20 13.30 -10.81 7.89
N LYS A 21 13.82 -11.14 9.09
CA LYS A 21 13.18 -12.07 10.03
C LYS A 21 11.93 -11.50 10.71
N ARG A 22 11.86 -10.18 10.92
CA ARG A 22 10.77 -9.52 11.67
C ARG A 22 9.82 -8.71 10.79
N ARG A 23 10.03 -8.67 9.47
CA ARG A 23 9.30 -7.78 8.56
C ARG A 23 7.78 -7.95 8.68
N ASP A 24 7.30 -9.17 8.82
CA ASP A 24 5.86 -9.45 8.86
C ASP A 24 5.23 -8.94 10.16
N VAL A 25 5.91 -9.12 11.30
CA VAL A 25 5.49 -8.59 12.60
C VAL A 25 5.55 -7.06 12.60
N ILE A 26 6.63 -6.49 12.05
CA ILE A 26 6.79 -5.03 11.94
C ILE A 26 5.66 -4.45 11.07
N ASN A 27 5.42 -5.04 9.90
CA ASN A 27 4.36 -4.61 8.99
C ASN A 27 2.96 -4.80 9.59
N GLN A 28 2.73 -5.88 10.33
CA GLN A 28 1.48 -6.10 11.04
C GLN A 28 1.22 -5.01 12.08
N ARG A 29 2.21 -4.73 12.95
CA ARG A 29 2.10 -3.67 13.96
C ARG A 29 1.88 -2.30 13.34
N ARG A 30 2.61 -2.00 12.25
CA ARG A 30 2.42 -0.77 11.47
C ARG A 30 0.98 -0.65 10.93
N ARG A 31 0.41 -1.74 10.41
CA ARG A 31 -0.98 -1.76 9.90
C ARG A 31 -1.98 -1.45 11.00
N GLU A 32 -1.79 -2.01 12.19
CA GLU A 32 -2.63 -1.75 13.36
C GLU A 32 -2.57 -0.29 13.79
N THR A 33 -1.37 0.29 13.88
CA THR A 33 -1.19 1.72 14.17
C THR A 33 -1.85 2.61 13.12
N TYR A 34 -1.73 2.27 11.84
CA TYR A 34 -2.40 3.03 10.77
C TYR A 34 -3.92 2.96 10.87
N LYS A 35 -4.50 1.77 11.14
CA LYS A 35 -5.94 1.62 11.36
C LYS A 35 -6.41 2.52 12.50
N GLN A 36 -5.70 2.54 13.62
CA GLN A 36 -6.02 3.40 14.77
C GLN A 36 -5.98 4.89 14.40
N LYS A 37 -4.91 5.35 13.73
CA LYS A 37 -4.78 6.75 13.29
C LYS A 37 -5.86 7.16 12.29
N LYS A 38 -6.22 6.26 11.37
CA LYS A 38 -7.27 6.50 10.38
C LYS A 38 -8.64 6.59 11.03
N SER A 39 -8.94 5.72 12.00
CA SER A 39 -10.18 5.79 12.78
C SER A 39 -10.27 7.08 13.60
N GLN A 40 -9.18 7.49 14.26
CA GLN A 40 -9.13 8.74 15.03
C GLN A 40 -9.40 9.98 14.16
N LYS A 41 -8.90 10.01 12.92
CA LYS A 41 -9.16 11.12 11.98
C LYS A 41 -10.63 11.19 11.53
N ASN A 42 -11.33 10.05 11.53
CA ASN A 42 -12.75 9.99 11.22
C ASN A 42 -13.63 10.38 12.44
N GLU A 43 -13.21 10.02 13.66
CA GLU A 43 -13.90 10.42 14.90
C GLU A 43 -13.78 11.93 15.16
N SER A 44 -12.65 12.55 14.82
CA SER A 44 -12.47 14.01 14.96
C SER A 44 -13.23 14.85 13.92
N SER A 45 -13.95 14.23 12.98
CA SER A 45 -14.68 14.91 11.89
C SER A 45 -16.21 14.80 12.04
N LEU A 46 -16.71 14.27 13.16
CA LEU A 46 -18.14 14.23 13.45
C LEU A 46 -18.56 15.50 14.19
N GLU A 47 -18.69 16.60 13.45
CA GLU A 47 -19.60 17.68 13.87
C GLU A 47 -21.04 17.15 13.81
N PRO A 48 -21.89 17.35 14.84
CA PRO A 48 -23.27 16.91 14.80
C PRO A 48 -24.07 17.79 13.85
N LEU A 49 -24.51 17.25 12.71
CA LEU A 49 -25.56 17.86 11.88
C LEU A 49 -26.94 17.64 12.53
N ASP A 50 -27.15 18.24 13.70
CA ASP A 50 -28.48 18.48 14.27
C ASP A 50 -28.97 19.83 13.78
N SER A 51 -29.56 19.86 12.58
CA SER A 51 -30.58 20.85 12.17
C SER A 51 -30.86 20.72 10.68
N LEU A 52 -31.96 20.04 10.34
CA LEU A 52 -32.86 20.39 9.24
C LEU A 52 -34.11 19.52 9.35
N GLN A 53 -34.97 19.90 10.29
CA GLN A 53 -36.38 19.56 10.25
C GLN A 53 -37.04 20.31 9.09
N GLY A 54 -37.86 19.60 8.32
CA GLY A 54 -38.99 20.18 7.59
C GLY A 54 -38.99 19.93 6.09
N ALA A 55 -39.69 18.88 5.66
CA ALA A 55 -40.79 18.98 4.68
C ALA A 55 -41.34 17.60 4.29
N GLN A 56 -42.58 17.35 4.75
CA GLN A 56 -43.65 16.57 4.13
C GLN A 56 -43.38 15.15 3.62
N LEU A 57 -43.91 14.18 4.38
CA LEU A 57 -44.48 12.94 3.86
C LEU A 57 -45.62 13.30 2.89
N ALA A 58 -45.44 12.99 1.62
CA ALA A 58 -46.52 12.77 0.68
C ALA A 58 -46.43 11.32 0.19
N GLU A 59 -47.44 10.54 0.55
CA GLU A 59 -47.71 9.24 -0.03
C GLU A 59 -47.83 9.39 -1.54
N ILE A 60 -46.89 8.81 -2.28
CA ILE A 60 -47.05 8.53 -3.69
C ILE A 60 -46.87 7.04 -3.86
N GLU A 61 -47.99 6.32 -3.79
CA GLU A 61 -48.17 5.04 -4.47
C GLU A 61 -47.96 5.29 -5.97
N ALA A 62 -46.72 5.20 -6.42
CA ALA A 62 -46.40 5.03 -7.83
C ALA A 62 -45.82 3.63 -8.00
N ASN A 63 -46.57 2.82 -8.76
CA ASN A 63 -46.11 1.61 -9.42
C ASN A 63 -44.72 1.81 -10.02
N ILE A 64 -43.68 1.48 -9.27
CA ILE A 64 -42.35 1.26 -9.79
C ILE A 64 -42.10 -0.21 -9.53
N GLY A 65 -42.25 -1.00 -10.60
CA GLY A 65 -41.94 -2.41 -10.59
C GLY A 65 -40.62 -2.63 -9.87
N GLN A 66 -40.64 -3.59 -8.93
CA GLN A 66 -39.47 -4.03 -8.19
C GLN A 66 -38.26 -4.01 -9.13
N PRO A 67 -37.21 -3.20 -8.86
CA PRO A 67 -35.96 -3.44 -9.53
C PRO A 67 -35.59 -4.86 -9.12
N ARG A 68 -35.57 -5.76 -10.10
CA ARG A 68 -35.03 -7.11 -9.92
C ARG A 68 -33.69 -6.90 -9.23
N THR A 69 -33.63 -7.23 -7.95
CA THR A 69 -32.39 -7.39 -7.21
C THR A 69 -31.69 -8.53 -7.92
N GLN A 70 -30.93 -8.18 -8.96
CA GLN A 70 -30.05 -9.09 -9.67
C GLN A 70 -29.05 -9.49 -8.60
N GLY A 71 -29.26 -10.67 -8.00
CA GLY A 71 -28.44 -11.15 -6.90
C GLY A 71 -27.00 -11.18 -7.39
N TYR A 72 -26.19 -10.25 -6.92
CA TYR A 72 -24.77 -10.25 -7.22
C TYR A 72 -24.21 -11.54 -6.62
N THR A 73 -23.65 -12.40 -7.46
CA THR A 73 -22.96 -13.58 -6.95
C THR A 73 -21.70 -13.08 -6.22
N PRO A 74 -21.22 -13.78 -5.17
CA PRO A 74 -19.97 -13.43 -4.49
C PRO A 74 -18.79 -13.27 -5.47
N LEU A 75 -18.81 -14.02 -6.57
CA LEU A 75 -17.82 -13.91 -7.64
C LEU A 75 -17.93 -12.56 -8.39
N THR A 76 -19.14 -12.13 -8.76
CA THR A 76 -19.37 -10.83 -9.40
C THR A 76 -18.89 -9.67 -8.52
N GLU A 77 -19.19 -9.71 -7.22
CA GLU A 77 -18.73 -8.70 -6.27
C GLU A 77 -17.21 -8.67 -6.14
N ALA A 78 -16.57 -9.84 -6.09
CA ALA A 78 -15.11 -9.95 -6.03
C ALA A 78 -14.45 -9.34 -7.26
N MET A 79 -15.00 -9.59 -8.46
CA MET A 79 -14.50 -9.00 -9.70
C MET A 79 -14.66 -7.48 -9.75
N ASP A 80 -15.79 -6.95 -9.28
CA ASP A 80 -15.99 -5.51 -9.15
C ASP A 80 -15.00 -4.87 -8.16
N GLN A 81 -14.71 -5.55 -7.05
CA GLN A 81 -13.68 -5.09 -6.12
C GLN A 81 -12.29 -5.09 -6.74
N ILE A 82 -11.93 -6.08 -7.56
CA ILE A 82 -10.66 -6.11 -8.29
C ILE A 82 -10.56 -4.90 -9.24
N ILE A 83 -11.63 -4.55 -9.95
CA ILE A 83 -11.66 -3.37 -10.83
C ILE A 83 -11.42 -2.09 -10.02
N ARG A 84 -12.10 -1.94 -8.87
CA ARG A 84 -11.91 -0.78 -7.98
C ARG A 84 -10.49 -0.70 -7.42
N LEU A 85 -9.94 -1.83 -6.97
CA LEU A 85 -8.57 -1.92 -6.44
C LEU A 85 -7.52 -1.61 -7.52
N SER A 86 -7.74 -2.10 -8.75
CA SER A 86 -6.94 -1.79 -9.94
C SER A 86 -6.92 -0.28 -10.21
N ALA A 87 -8.09 0.36 -10.26
CA ALA A 87 -8.20 1.79 -10.49
C ALA A 87 -7.47 2.59 -9.39
N ARG A 88 -7.66 2.20 -8.12
CA ARG A 88 -6.95 2.82 -7.00
C ARG A 88 -5.43 2.66 -7.11
N PHE A 89 -4.93 1.48 -7.45
CA PHE A 89 -3.51 1.25 -7.65
C PHE A 89 -2.94 2.06 -8.82
N ARG A 90 -3.69 2.18 -9.93
CA ARG A 90 -3.30 3.01 -11.08
C ARG A 90 -3.21 4.49 -10.69
N ILE A 91 -4.16 5.00 -9.91
CA ILE A 91 -4.14 6.38 -9.42
C ILE A 91 -2.96 6.60 -8.49
N LEU A 92 -2.76 5.72 -7.50
CA LEU A 92 -1.64 5.78 -6.56
C LEU A 92 -0.29 5.86 -7.27
N THR A 93 -0.12 5.03 -8.29
CA THR A 93 1.15 4.92 -9.02
C THR A 93 1.29 5.87 -10.20
N LEU A 94 0.28 6.71 -10.47
CA LEU A 94 0.18 7.49 -11.71
C LEU A 94 0.40 6.62 -12.97
N GLY A 95 -0.08 5.37 -12.92
CA GLY A 95 0.07 4.38 -13.98
C GLY A 95 1.44 3.71 -14.08
N SER A 96 2.42 4.05 -13.24
CA SER A 96 3.75 3.43 -13.25
C SER A 96 4.27 3.17 -11.84
N PRO A 97 4.29 1.89 -11.38
CA PRO A 97 4.86 1.53 -10.09
C PRO A 97 6.31 1.98 -9.94
N GLN A 98 7.10 1.88 -11.03
CA GLN A 98 8.50 2.30 -11.04
C GLN A 98 8.64 3.81 -10.81
N ARG A 99 7.83 4.61 -11.52
CA ARG A 99 7.82 6.08 -11.36
C ARG A 99 7.40 6.47 -9.94
N HIS A 100 6.42 5.78 -9.37
CA HIS A 100 5.99 6.02 -7.99
C HIS A 100 7.11 5.74 -6.97
N ALA A 101 7.82 4.62 -7.11
CA ALA A 101 8.98 4.31 -6.27
C ALA A 101 10.10 5.36 -6.40
N ASP A 102 10.35 5.84 -7.62
CA ASP A 102 11.34 6.90 -7.88
C ASP A 102 10.94 8.23 -7.22
N ILE A 103 9.67 8.64 -7.36
CA ILE A 103 9.14 9.85 -6.70
C ILE A 103 9.35 9.77 -5.18
N LEU A 104 8.96 8.65 -4.56
CA LEU A 104 9.12 8.45 -3.11
C LEU A 104 10.59 8.47 -2.68
N TYR A 105 11.49 7.91 -3.48
CA TYR A 105 12.93 8.00 -3.23
C TYR A 105 13.38 9.46 -3.22
N GLN A 106 13.02 10.23 -4.25
CA GLN A 106 13.43 11.63 -4.39
C GLN A 106 12.88 12.48 -3.24
N GLU A 107 11.62 12.30 -2.87
CA GLU A 107 10.99 13.00 -1.74
C GLU A 107 11.68 12.64 -0.41
N TYR A 108 11.94 11.35 -0.17
CA TYR A 108 12.68 10.93 1.01
C TYR A 108 14.08 11.58 1.05
N GLN A 109 14.83 11.56 -0.05
CA GLN A 109 16.17 12.16 -0.08
C GLN A 109 16.13 13.68 0.13
N ARG A 110 15.16 14.39 -0.45
CA ARG A 110 14.96 15.84 -0.22
C ARG A 110 14.68 16.16 1.25
N SER A 111 14.08 15.23 1.98
CA SER A 111 13.80 15.41 3.41
C SER A 111 15.01 15.22 4.32
N VAL A 112 16.12 14.67 3.79
CA VAL A 112 17.37 14.48 4.53
C VAL A 112 18.13 15.80 4.54
N THR A 113 18.21 16.43 5.72
CA THR A 113 18.91 17.71 5.93
C THR A 113 19.95 17.58 7.04
N VAL A 114 20.73 18.63 7.27
CA VAL A 114 21.68 18.69 8.40
C VAL A 114 20.94 18.51 9.73
N ASP A 115 19.79 19.18 9.88
CA ASP A 115 18.97 19.11 11.10
C ASP A 115 18.16 17.81 11.20
N ARG A 116 17.94 17.12 10.08
CA ARG A 116 17.27 15.83 10.01
C ARG A 116 18.06 14.82 9.19
N PRO A 117 19.14 14.24 9.75
CA PRO A 117 20.03 13.35 9.01
C PRO A 117 19.38 12.02 8.61
N GLN A 118 18.21 11.68 9.17
CA GLN A 118 17.45 10.47 8.83
C GLN A 118 16.31 10.72 7.83
N GLY A 119 16.03 11.98 7.50
CA GLY A 119 14.87 12.37 6.71
C GLY A 119 13.53 12.00 7.35
N PHE A 120 12.45 12.18 6.58
CA PHE A 120 11.11 11.75 6.93
C PHE A 120 10.89 10.29 6.52
N ARG A 121 11.34 9.36 7.37
CA ARG A 121 11.12 7.92 7.15
C ARG A 121 9.64 7.55 7.01
N SER A 122 8.74 8.33 7.61
CA SER A 122 7.29 8.16 7.48
C SER A 122 6.82 8.10 6.02
N LEU A 123 7.47 8.82 5.10
CA LEU A 123 7.14 8.76 3.66
C LEU A 123 7.22 7.33 3.10
N LEU A 124 8.25 6.58 3.50
CA LEU A 124 8.45 5.20 3.07
C LEU A 124 7.62 4.21 3.89
N ASP A 125 7.51 4.45 5.21
CA ASP A 125 6.67 3.61 6.08
C ASP A 125 5.20 3.65 5.63
N ASP A 126 4.64 4.84 5.37
CA ASP A 126 3.25 5.03 4.98
C ASP A 126 2.96 4.45 3.59
N ALA A 127 3.90 4.60 2.64
CA ALA A 127 3.78 4.00 1.31
C ALA A 127 3.80 2.46 1.37
N VAL A 128 4.70 1.85 2.15
CA VAL A 128 4.71 0.38 2.37
C VAL A 128 3.39 -0.07 2.97
N LEU A 129 2.81 0.71 3.89
CA LEU A 129 1.53 0.39 4.52
C LEU A 129 0.36 0.44 3.55
N GLU A 130 0.28 1.50 2.73
CA GLU A 130 -0.78 1.65 1.74
C GLU A 130 -0.76 0.50 0.73
N VAL A 131 0.42 0.19 0.17
CA VAL A 131 0.56 -0.90 -0.80
C VAL A 131 0.32 -2.27 -0.15
N SER A 132 0.73 -2.46 1.11
CA SER A 132 0.42 -3.70 1.86
C SER A 132 -1.07 -3.89 2.12
N SER A 133 -1.82 -2.80 2.30
CA SER A 133 -3.28 -2.83 2.45
C SER A 133 -3.94 -3.25 1.14
N LEU A 134 -3.49 -2.68 0.00
CA LEU A 134 -3.96 -3.08 -1.32
C LEU A 134 -3.68 -4.56 -1.61
N GLU A 135 -2.46 -5.03 -1.34
CA GLU A 135 -2.10 -6.44 -1.51
C GLU A 135 -3.01 -7.36 -0.71
N GLN A 136 -3.30 -7.00 0.55
CA GLN A 136 -4.15 -7.78 1.43
C GLN A 136 -5.59 -7.85 0.90
N SER A 137 -6.17 -6.72 0.48
CA SER A 137 -7.52 -6.71 -0.12
C SER A 137 -7.61 -7.53 -1.41
N LEU A 138 -6.57 -7.53 -2.24
CA LEU A 138 -6.51 -8.36 -3.44
C LEU A 138 -6.41 -9.86 -3.10
N ARG A 139 -5.63 -10.23 -2.07
CA ARG A 139 -5.57 -11.62 -1.58
C ARG A 139 -6.89 -12.09 -0.98
N GLU A 140 -7.68 -11.19 -0.40
CA GLU A 140 -9.05 -11.50 0.04
C GLU A 140 -9.95 -11.82 -1.16
N GLN A 141 -9.82 -11.09 -2.27
CA GLN A 141 -10.54 -11.42 -3.51
C GLN A 141 -10.04 -12.73 -4.14
N GLU A 142 -8.73 -13.02 -4.06
CA GLU A 142 -8.16 -14.32 -4.48
C GLU A 142 -8.87 -15.49 -3.79
N ARG A 143 -9.05 -15.39 -2.48
CA ARG A 143 -9.74 -16.43 -1.70
C ARG A 143 -11.18 -16.58 -2.15
N LEU A 144 -11.91 -15.48 -2.34
CA LEU A 144 -13.30 -15.50 -2.78
C LEU A 144 -13.44 -16.17 -4.15
N ILE A 145 -12.62 -15.78 -5.13
CA ILE A 145 -12.60 -16.38 -6.47
C ILE A 145 -12.39 -17.90 -6.38
N LEU A 146 -11.40 -18.34 -5.61
CA LEU A 146 -11.10 -19.77 -5.45
C LEU A 146 -12.25 -20.53 -4.76
N THR A 147 -12.89 -19.93 -3.76
CA THR A 147 -14.00 -20.57 -3.03
C THR A 147 -15.32 -20.56 -3.80
N SER A 148 -15.52 -19.61 -4.71
CA SER A 148 -16.76 -19.46 -5.49
C SER A 148 -16.70 -20.11 -6.87
N GLY A 149 -15.70 -20.97 -7.13
CA GLY A 149 -15.56 -21.68 -8.41
C GLY A 149 -15.16 -20.77 -9.57
N GLY A 150 -14.39 -19.71 -9.28
CA GLY A 150 -13.91 -18.77 -10.30
C GLY A 150 -13.07 -19.42 -11.38
N THR A 151 -13.08 -18.80 -12.56
CA THR A 151 -12.39 -19.35 -13.73
C THR A 151 -10.90 -19.00 -13.73
N VAL A 152 -10.13 -19.69 -14.57
CA VAL A 152 -8.71 -19.34 -14.81
C VAL A 152 -8.58 -17.87 -15.23
N GLY A 153 -9.48 -17.37 -16.09
CA GLY A 153 -9.48 -15.98 -16.53
C GLY A 153 -9.75 -14.97 -15.40
N ASP A 154 -10.53 -15.33 -14.38
CA ASP A 154 -10.77 -14.46 -13.22
C ASP A 154 -9.52 -14.36 -12.35
N VAL A 155 -8.81 -15.48 -12.15
CA VAL A 155 -7.52 -15.52 -11.46
C VAL A 155 -6.46 -14.74 -12.23
N GLU A 156 -6.43 -14.81 -13.56
CA GLU A 156 -5.52 -14.04 -14.41
C GLU A 156 -5.76 -12.53 -14.30
N LYS A 157 -7.03 -12.09 -14.34
CA LYS A 157 -7.40 -10.68 -14.13
C LYS A 157 -6.96 -10.18 -12.76
N LEU A 158 -7.12 -10.99 -11.71
CA LEU A 158 -6.62 -10.67 -10.38
C LEU A 158 -5.09 -10.53 -10.38
N ARG A 159 -4.38 -11.50 -10.95
CA ARG A 159 -2.90 -11.52 -10.99
C ARG A 159 -2.32 -10.32 -11.73
N ALA A 160 -2.98 -9.89 -12.81
CA ALA A 160 -2.61 -8.68 -13.55
C ALA A 160 -2.55 -7.41 -12.67
N VAL A 161 -3.27 -7.39 -11.55
CA VAL A 161 -3.24 -6.30 -10.56
C VAL A 161 -2.33 -6.64 -9.38
N LEU A 162 -2.43 -7.87 -8.86
CA LEU A 162 -1.74 -8.31 -7.65
C LEU A 162 -0.22 -8.37 -7.83
N ASP A 163 0.27 -8.80 -9.00
CA ASP A 163 1.70 -8.94 -9.24
C ASP A 163 2.42 -7.59 -9.27
N PRO A 164 1.94 -6.55 -9.98
CA PRO A 164 2.48 -5.19 -9.88
C PRO A 164 2.44 -4.62 -8.45
N VAL A 165 1.37 -4.89 -7.68
CA VAL A 165 1.26 -4.47 -6.28
C VAL A 165 2.34 -5.11 -5.42
N ARG A 166 2.56 -6.43 -5.56
CA ARG A 166 3.62 -7.17 -4.85
C ARG A 166 5.01 -6.67 -5.24
N LEU A 167 5.23 -6.41 -6.52
CA LEU A 167 6.48 -5.89 -7.03
C LEU A 167 6.81 -4.52 -6.41
N LEU A 168 5.85 -3.59 -6.45
CA LEU A 168 6.01 -2.27 -5.84
C LEU A 168 6.29 -2.37 -4.33
N LYS A 169 5.52 -3.20 -3.62
CA LYS A 169 5.73 -3.43 -2.19
C LYS A 169 7.15 -3.87 -1.90
N GLY A 170 7.68 -4.83 -2.66
CA GLY A 170 9.05 -5.30 -2.51
C GLY A 170 10.09 -4.19 -2.69
N TRP A 171 9.91 -3.32 -3.68
CA TRP A 171 10.79 -2.16 -3.88
C TRP A 171 10.73 -1.17 -2.73
N LEU A 172 9.54 -0.85 -2.23
CA LEU A 172 9.36 0.06 -1.10
C LEU A 172 9.93 -0.53 0.21
N GLU A 173 9.77 -1.84 0.43
CA GLU A 173 10.39 -2.54 1.56
C GLU A 173 11.92 -2.53 1.49
N GLU A 174 12.50 -2.69 0.30
CA GLU A 174 13.95 -2.55 0.10
C GLU A 174 14.39 -1.12 0.45
N MET A 175 13.73 -0.11 -0.12
CA MET A 175 14.07 1.30 0.14
C MET A 175 14.00 1.64 1.62
N LEU A 176 12.92 1.21 2.29
CA LEU A 176 12.73 1.41 3.71
C LEU A 176 13.80 0.71 4.55
N CYS A 177 14.17 -0.51 4.18
CA CYS A 177 15.25 -1.25 4.85
C CYS A 177 16.59 -0.51 4.73
N GLU A 178 16.93 -0.02 3.54
CA GLU A 178 18.18 0.72 3.33
C GLU A 178 18.17 2.11 4.00
N ALA A 179 17.02 2.79 4.00
CA ALA A 179 16.83 4.04 4.75
C ALA A 179 17.03 3.84 6.27
N MET A 180 16.50 2.74 6.83
CA MET A 180 16.71 2.36 8.23
C MET A 180 18.16 2.10 8.59
N ILE A 181 18.96 1.61 7.63
CA ILE A 181 20.40 1.41 7.83
C ILE A 181 21.10 2.77 7.82
N SER A 182 20.92 3.53 6.73
CA SER A 182 21.24 4.96 6.66
C SER A 182 20.75 5.55 5.34
N PRO A 183 20.30 6.81 5.30
CA PRO A 183 19.97 7.48 4.04
C PRO A 183 21.14 7.50 3.03
N ALA A 184 22.38 7.55 3.51
CA ALA A 184 23.57 7.46 2.65
C ALA A 184 23.72 6.08 1.98
N CYS A 185 23.32 5.00 2.64
CA CYS A 185 23.31 3.65 2.06
C CYS A 185 22.26 3.55 0.94
N LEU A 186 21.03 4.02 1.21
CA LEU A 186 19.97 4.09 0.21
C LEU A 186 20.39 4.93 -1.01
N LYS A 187 20.93 6.13 -0.78
CA LYS A 187 21.43 7.01 -1.86
C LYS A 187 22.50 6.33 -2.71
N ARG A 188 23.45 5.63 -2.07
CA ARG A 188 24.50 4.89 -2.79
C ARG A 188 23.92 3.80 -3.68
N LYS A 189 22.98 2.99 -3.16
CA LYS A 189 22.32 1.94 -3.94
C LYS A 189 21.53 2.51 -5.11
N TYR A 190 20.84 3.63 -4.92
CA TYR A 190 20.13 4.33 -5.98
C TYR A 190 21.08 4.78 -7.09
N LEU A 191 22.16 5.48 -6.74
CA LEU A 191 23.15 5.98 -7.71
C LEU A 191 23.84 4.84 -8.49
N ARG A 192 23.99 3.68 -7.87
CA ARG A 192 24.56 2.47 -8.49
C ARG A 192 23.53 1.61 -9.23
N ARG A 193 22.26 2.04 -9.31
CA ARG A 193 21.16 1.26 -9.88
C ARG A 193 21.02 -0.14 -9.26
N GLU A 194 21.31 -0.25 -7.96
CA GLU A 194 21.26 -1.52 -7.23
C GLU A 194 19.87 -1.83 -6.67
N LEU A 195 19.00 -0.82 -6.54
CA LEU A 195 17.62 -0.97 -6.06
C LEU A 195 16.75 -1.71 -7.10
N GLY A 196 15.82 -2.54 -6.63
CA GLY A 196 15.00 -3.40 -7.48
C GLY A 196 14.24 -2.65 -8.58
N PHE A 197 13.66 -1.49 -8.26
CA PHE A 197 12.89 -0.70 -9.24
C PHE A 197 13.75 -0.07 -10.34
N LEU A 198 15.07 0.03 -10.17
CA LEU A 198 15.99 0.57 -11.18
C LEU A 198 16.51 -0.49 -12.15
N LYS A 199 16.23 -1.77 -11.87
CA LYS A 199 16.63 -2.93 -12.68
C LYS A 199 15.49 -3.48 -13.54
N TYR A 200 14.27 -2.98 -13.30
CA TYR A 200 13.07 -3.41 -13.99
C TYR A 200 12.90 -2.54 -15.24
N ASN A 201 13.06 -3.15 -16.42
CA ASN A 201 12.74 -2.57 -17.73
C ASN A 201 11.46 -3.21 -18.25
#